data_AF-A0A8T7GZG9-F1
#
_entry.id   AF-A0A8T7GZG9-F1
#
_cell.length_a   1.000
_cell.length_b   1.000
_cell.length_c   1.000
_cell.angle_alpha   90.00
_cell.angle_beta   90.00
_cell.angle_gamma   90.00
#
_symmetry.space_group_name_H-M   'P 1'
#
loop_
_entity.id
_entity.type
_entity.pdbx_description
1 polymer ?
#
loop_
_entity_poly.entity_id
_entity_poly.type
_entity_poly.pdbx_seq_one_letter_code
_entity_poly.pdbx_strand_id
1 'polypeptide(L)'
;MRHSSAGIVGWGVYIPRYRIRVDEIARAWGFSLETVKSLGMHEKAVEGPDEDTITIGYAAAKYALARAGVSPSEIGAVYVGTESKPYAVKPSATVIAEALGVNPKHQVADLEFACRAGTEAIRIGISLVESGQARYALAIGADTAQSSPGDVLEFTAASGGAAYIVGPRDRSVAYFEGSVTYSTDTPDFWRREGVPYPRHGEAFTGDPAYFHHIVTAAKLLMEELGLRPSDFDYAVFHQPNGKFPLKAASILGIPREKVLPGLVTPWIGNTYNGSMLIGLARVLEQAKPGQRILAVSFGSGAGSDALSIVVTDRILEAVDKAPRVDELLKRKVYIDYGLYLKFRRMVRAYRL
;
A
#
# COMPACT_ATOMS: atom_id res chain seq x y z
N MET A 1 -13.38 -25.85 -1.58
CA MET A 1 -13.84 -24.53 -2.06
C MET A 1 -13.36 -24.35 -3.50
N ARG A 2 -14.12 -23.64 -4.35
CA ARG A 2 -13.60 -23.27 -5.68
C ARG A 2 -12.61 -22.14 -5.48
N HIS A 3 -11.35 -22.35 -5.87
CA HIS A 3 -10.36 -21.28 -5.92
C HIS A 3 -10.84 -20.15 -6.84
N SER A 4 -10.44 -18.91 -6.55
CA SER A 4 -10.79 -17.74 -7.36
C SER A 4 -10.42 -17.97 -8.83
N SER A 5 -11.28 -17.50 -9.74
CA SER A 5 -10.94 -17.41 -11.17
C SER A 5 -10.13 -16.16 -11.50
N ALA A 6 -9.79 -15.33 -10.49
CA ALA A 6 -9.00 -14.13 -10.61
C ALA A 6 -7.60 -14.28 -9.99
N GLY A 7 -6.68 -13.44 -10.45
CA GLY A 7 -5.34 -13.31 -9.91
C GLY A 7 -4.69 -11.98 -10.29
N ILE A 8 -3.48 -11.78 -9.80
CA ILE A 8 -2.62 -10.65 -10.15
C ILE A 8 -1.94 -10.98 -11.48
N VAL A 9 -2.17 -10.17 -12.51
CA VAL A 9 -1.56 -10.30 -13.84
C VAL A 9 -0.28 -9.47 -13.93
N GLY A 10 -0.25 -8.33 -13.26
CA GLY A 10 0.95 -7.49 -13.16
C GLY A 10 0.84 -6.51 -12.00
N TRP A 11 1.97 -5.98 -11.58
CA TRP A 11 2.05 -5.01 -10.49
C TRP A 11 3.10 -3.94 -10.80
N GLY A 12 2.97 -2.80 -10.15
CA GLY A 12 3.90 -1.69 -10.31
C GLY A 12 4.00 -0.89 -9.02
N VAL A 13 5.15 -0.30 -8.79
CA VAL A 13 5.44 0.50 -7.60
C VAL A 13 6.05 1.81 -8.04
N TYR A 14 5.66 2.89 -7.38
CA TYR A 14 6.35 4.14 -7.49
C TYR A 14 6.70 4.67 -6.11
N ILE A 15 7.97 5.03 -5.94
CA ILE A 15 8.49 5.70 -4.76
C ILE A 15 9.15 7.00 -5.25
N PRO A 16 8.71 8.17 -4.75
CA PRO A 16 9.37 9.45 -5.00
C PRO A 16 10.87 9.39 -4.76
N ARG A 17 11.64 10.30 -5.36
CA ARG A 17 13.10 10.31 -5.20
C ARG A 17 13.57 10.96 -3.91
N TYR A 18 12.81 11.88 -3.33
CA TYR A 18 13.28 12.60 -2.16
C TYR A 18 13.13 11.76 -0.88
N ARG A 19 14.12 11.85 0.01
CA ARG A 19 14.13 11.22 1.33
C ARG A 19 14.48 12.24 2.38
N ILE A 20 13.78 12.20 3.51
CA ILE A 20 14.24 12.86 4.73
C ILE A 20 14.61 11.78 5.74
N ARG A 21 15.76 11.93 6.38
CA ARG A 21 16.15 11.05 7.48
C ARG A 21 15.37 11.41 8.74
N VAL A 22 15.03 10.41 9.54
CA VAL A 22 14.23 10.65 10.75
C VAL A 22 15.02 11.34 11.88
N ASP A 23 16.35 11.28 11.85
CA ASP A 23 17.23 12.05 12.75
C ASP A 23 17.17 13.56 12.47
N GLU A 24 16.99 13.99 11.21
CA GLU A 24 16.78 15.39 10.85
C GLU A 24 15.46 15.94 11.43
N ILE A 25 14.38 15.16 11.37
CA ILE A 25 13.09 15.53 11.97
C ILE A 25 13.22 15.60 13.50
N ALA A 26 13.91 14.61 14.09
CA ALA A 26 14.11 14.58 15.54
C ALA A 26 14.92 15.77 16.04
N ARG A 27 15.98 16.13 15.30
CA ARG A 27 16.81 17.31 15.58
C ARG A 27 16.00 18.60 15.52
N ALA A 28 15.11 18.74 14.54
CA ALA A 28 14.29 19.95 14.38
C ALA A 28 13.32 20.20 15.55
N TRP A 29 12.77 19.13 16.13
CA TRP A 29 11.78 19.20 17.21
C TRP A 29 12.31 18.88 18.61
N GLY A 30 13.58 18.50 18.74
CA GLY A 30 14.17 18.11 20.02
C GLY A 30 13.75 16.73 20.52
N PHE A 31 13.29 15.84 19.64
CA PHE A 31 13.02 14.44 20.01
C PHE A 31 14.32 13.68 20.28
N SER A 32 14.27 12.74 21.21
CA SER A 32 15.39 11.83 21.47
C SER A 32 15.60 10.87 20.28
N LEU A 33 16.85 10.48 20.03
CA LEU A 33 17.14 9.41 19.07
C LEU A 33 16.55 8.06 19.48
N GLU A 34 16.22 7.87 20.76
CA GLU A 34 15.56 6.67 21.26
C GLU A 34 14.11 6.57 20.75
N THR A 35 13.38 7.69 20.72
CA THR A 35 12.02 7.78 20.14
C THR A 35 12.01 7.32 18.69
N VAL A 36 13.02 7.71 17.91
CA VAL A 36 13.14 7.32 16.51
C VAL A 36 13.48 5.82 16.38
N LYS A 37 14.45 5.33 17.17
CA LYS A 37 14.82 3.91 17.21
C LYS A 37 13.63 3.04 17.66
N SER A 38 12.77 3.54 18.54
CA SER A 38 11.61 2.80 19.02
C SER A 38 10.56 2.54 17.93
N LEU A 39 10.57 3.31 16.83
CA LEU A 39 9.70 3.08 15.67
C LEU A 39 10.32 2.15 14.62
N GLY A 40 11.63 1.90 14.69
CA GLY A 40 12.35 1.12 13.68
C GLY A 40 12.43 1.83 12.32
N MET A 41 12.60 3.15 12.34
CA MET A 41 12.65 4.01 11.16
C MET A 41 14.07 4.52 10.89
N HIS A 42 14.43 4.68 9.62
CA HIS A 42 15.71 5.25 9.18
C HIS A 42 15.53 6.50 8.32
N GLU A 43 14.53 6.48 7.44
CA GLU A 43 14.20 7.57 6.53
C GLU A 43 12.77 7.37 6.02
N LYS A 44 12.21 8.42 5.42
CA LYS A 44 10.90 8.37 4.78
C LYS A 44 10.91 9.05 3.42
N ALA A 45 10.07 8.57 2.51
CA ALA A 45 9.89 9.13 1.17
C ALA A 45 9.04 10.41 1.20
N VAL A 46 9.47 11.39 0.42
CA VAL A 46 8.82 12.70 0.29
C VAL A 46 8.56 12.94 -1.20
N GLU A 47 7.34 13.34 -1.53
CA GLU A 47 6.97 13.75 -2.87
C GLU A 47 7.74 15.01 -3.29
N GLY A 48 8.11 15.07 -4.56
CA GLY A 48 8.62 16.28 -5.18
C GLY A 48 7.56 17.39 -5.27
N PRO A 49 7.99 18.62 -5.58
CA PRO A 49 7.08 19.77 -5.69
C PRO A 49 6.02 19.63 -6.80
N ASP A 50 6.28 18.75 -7.77
CA ASP A 50 5.48 18.41 -8.94
C ASP A 50 4.88 16.98 -8.86
N GLU A 51 5.01 16.32 -7.70
CA GLU A 51 4.45 15.00 -7.45
C GLU A 51 3.26 15.10 -6.49
N ASP A 52 2.24 14.30 -6.78
CA ASP A 52 1.07 14.08 -5.93
C ASP A 52 0.58 12.62 -6.03
N THR A 53 -0.48 12.29 -5.30
CA THR A 53 -1.11 10.97 -5.32
C THR A 53 -1.49 10.48 -6.72
N ILE A 54 -1.93 11.37 -7.62
CA ILE A 54 -2.30 11.02 -9.01
C ILE A 54 -1.06 10.62 -9.80
N THR A 55 0.00 11.43 -9.75
CA THR A 55 1.25 11.14 -10.47
C THR A 55 1.93 9.86 -9.98
N ILE A 56 1.90 9.62 -8.66
CA ILE A 56 2.42 8.40 -8.02
C ILE A 56 1.61 7.19 -8.48
N GLY A 57 0.28 7.28 -8.42
CA GLY A 57 -0.62 6.21 -8.86
C GLY A 57 -0.49 5.91 -10.35
N TYR A 58 -0.37 6.94 -11.19
CA TYR A 58 -0.13 6.81 -12.63
C TYR A 58 1.18 6.08 -12.94
N ALA A 59 2.28 6.49 -12.30
CA ALA A 59 3.58 5.85 -12.52
C ALA A 59 3.58 4.38 -12.09
N ALA A 60 2.96 4.07 -10.95
CA ALA A 60 2.78 2.68 -10.51
C ALA A 60 1.91 1.88 -11.49
N ALA A 61 0.80 2.43 -11.97
CA ALA A 61 -0.10 1.78 -12.92
C ALA A 61 0.58 1.49 -14.27
N LYS A 62 1.40 2.42 -14.77
CA LYS A 62 2.19 2.23 -15.98
C LYS A 62 3.13 1.02 -15.86
N TYR A 63 3.80 0.87 -14.70
CA TYR A 63 4.63 -0.30 -14.43
C TYR A 63 3.81 -1.60 -14.28
N ALA A 64 2.62 -1.53 -13.69
CA ALA A 64 1.73 -2.67 -13.58
C ALA A 64 1.27 -3.19 -14.95
N LEU A 65 0.90 -2.28 -15.86
CA LEU A 65 0.56 -2.61 -17.24
C LEU A 65 1.75 -3.20 -18.00
N ALA A 66 2.96 -2.64 -17.82
CA ALA A 66 4.18 -3.16 -18.44
C ALA A 66 4.48 -4.61 -18.00
N ARG A 67 4.37 -4.91 -16.69
CA ARG A 67 4.52 -6.28 -16.18
C ARG A 67 3.43 -7.23 -16.68
N ALA A 68 2.18 -6.74 -16.73
CA ALA A 68 1.04 -7.51 -17.18
C ALA A 68 1.08 -7.83 -18.69
N GLY A 69 1.69 -6.96 -19.50
CA GLY A 69 1.60 -7.03 -20.96
C GLY A 69 0.15 -6.88 -21.46
N VAL A 70 -0.65 -6.08 -20.75
CA VAL A 70 -2.07 -5.83 -21.04
C VAL A 70 -2.21 -4.45 -21.66
N SER A 71 -3.00 -4.33 -22.72
CA SER A 71 -3.32 -3.02 -23.30
C SER A 71 -4.20 -2.22 -22.33
N PRO A 72 -3.94 -0.93 -22.09
CA PRO A 72 -4.83 -0.08 -21.30
C PRO A 72 -6.30 -0.13 -21.75
N SER A 73 -6.54 -0.33 -23.05
CA SER A 73 -7.89 -0.44 -23.64
C SER A 73 -8.67 -1.68 -23.19
N GLU A 74 -8.02 -2.68 -22.61
CA GLU A 74 -8.66 -3.89 -22.07
C GLU A 74 -9.07 -3.76 -20.59
N ILE A 75 -8.67 -2.68 -19.93
CA ILE A 75 -9.05 -2.41 -18.54
C ILE A 75 -10.52 -2.02 -18.49
N GLY A 76 -11.32 -2.81 -17.78
CA GLY A 76 -12.76 -2.59 -17.60
C GLY A 76 -13.11 -1.86 -16.30
N ALA A 77 -12.15 -1.69 -15.39
CA ALA A 77 -12.34 -0.92 -14.16
C ALA A 77 -11.04 -0.29 -13.64
N VAL A 78 -11.12 0.91 -13.06
CA VAL A 78 -10.01 1.64 -12.45
C VAL A 78 -10.43 2.16 -11.07
N TYR A 79 -9.77 1.67 -10.02
CA TYR A 79 -10.03 2.06 -8.64
C TYR A 79 -8.78 2.61 -7.97
N VAL A 80 -8.89 3.77 -7.32
CA VAL A 80 -7.79 4.41 -6.59
C VAL A 80 -8.15 4.53 -5.11
N GLY A 81 -7.52 3.73 -4.27
CA GLY A 81 -7.55 3.89 -2.83
C GLY A 81 -6.54 4.93 -2.35
N THR A 82 -7.04 5.97 -1.68
CA THR A 82 -6.21 7.05 -1.14
C THR A 82 -6.98 7.82 -0.06
N GLU A 83 -6.26 8.45 0.86
CA GLU A 83 -6.80 9.45 1.80
C GLU A 83 -6.17 10.85 1.58
N SER A 84 -5.40 11.02 0.50
CA SER A 84 -4.68 12.24 0.14
C SER A 84 -4.97 12.68 -1.30
N LYS A 85 -6.25 12.64 -1.67
CA LYS A 85 -6.74 13.11 -2.98
C LYS A 85 -6.32 14.57 -3.23
N PRO A 86 -5.78 14.91 -4.40
CA PRO A 86 -5.49 16.31 -4.76
C PRO A 86 -6.75 17.18 -4.88
N TYR A 87 -7.88 16.56 -5.21
CA TYR A 87 -9.19 17.21 -5.31
C TYR A 87 -10.17 16.59 -4.32
N ALA A 88 -10.99 17.43 -3.67
CA ALA A 88 -12.08 16.94 -2.83
C ALA A 88 -13.19 16.26 -3.66
N VAL A 89 -13.56 16.87 -4.80
CA VAL A 89 -14.69 16.44 -5.65
C VAL A 89 -14.30 16.36 -7.13
N LYS A 90 -13.20 15.66 -7.43
CA LYS A 90 -12.82 15.24 -8.79
C LYS A 90 -12.00 13.95 -8.68
N PRO A 91 -12.46 12.82 -9.26
CA PRO A 91 -11.82 11.53 -9.01
C PRO A 91 -10.41 11.46 -9.59
N SER A 92 -9.45 11.09 -8.76
CA SER A 92 -8.07 10.77 -9.13
C SER A 92 -8.04 9.66 -10.18
N ALA A 93 -8.89 8.65 -10.02
CA ALA A 93 -9.02 7.50 -10.91
C ALA A 93 -9.37 7.90 -12.35
N THR A 94 -10.22 8.91 -12.56
CA THR A 94 -10.56 9.39 -13.91
C THR A 94 -9.36 10.03 -14.61
N VAL A 95 -8.52 10.77 -13.88
CA VAL A 95 -7.30 11.39 -14.42
C VAL A 95 -6.29 10.32 -14.82
N ILE A 96 -6.10 9.32 -13.96
CA ILE A 96 -5.16 8.22 -14.23
C ILE A 96 -5.65 7.38 -15.42
N ALA A 97 -6.93 7.02 -15.47
CA ALA A 97 -7.51 6.25 -16.57
C ALA A 97 -7.32 6.94 -17.92
N GLU A 98 -7.64 8.23 -18.01
CA GLU A 98 -7.46 9.03 -19.21
C GLU A 98 -5.97 9.11 -19.61
N ALA A 99 -5.08 9.41 -18.65
CA ALA A 99 -3.64 9.53 -18.91
C ALA A 99 -2.99 8.22 -19.36
N LEU A 100 -3.58 7.06 -19.01
CA LEU A 100 -3.12 5.73 -19.45
C LEU A 100 -3.72 5.31 -20.79
N GLY A 101 -4.75 6.01 -21.30
CA GLY A 101 -5.49 5.60 -22.49
C GLY A 101 -6.42 4.42 -22.24
N VAL A 102 -6.99 4.30 -21.04
CA VAL A 102 -8.04 3.32 -20.75
C VAL A 102 -9.29 3.65 -21.57
N ASN A 103 -9.97 2.64 -22.09
CA ASN A 103 -11.21 2.82 -22.86
C ASN A 103 -12.27 3.55 -22.01
N PRO A 104 -12.96 4.60 -22.51
CA PRO A 104 -14.03 5.28 -21.77
C PRO A 104 -15.14 4.36 -21.21
N LYS A 105 -15.35 3.18 -21.78
CA LYS A 105 -16.25 2.14 -21.26
C LYS A 105 -15.57 1.33 -20.14
N HIS A 106 -15.44 1.92 -18.96
CA HIS A 106 -14.93 1.27 -17.75
C HIS A 106 -15.68 1.75 -16.49
N GLN A 107 -15.60 0.97 -15.40
CA GLN A 107 -15.99 1.44 -14.06
C GLN A 107 -14.87 2.25 -13.43
N VAL A 108 -15.19 3.31 -12.70
CA VAL A 108 -14.16 4.18 -12.11
C VAL A 108 -14.61 4.78 -10.79
N ALA A 109 -13.75 4.73 -9.77
CA ALA A 109 -13.98 5.44 -8.51
C ALA A 109 -12.68 5.67 -7.72
N ASP A 110 -12.68 6.72 -6.91
CA ASP A 110 -11.76 6.85 -5.79
C ASP A 110 -12.41 6.16 -4.57
N LEU A 111 -11.61 5.42 -3.80
CA LEU A 111 -12.04 4.69 -2.61
C LEU A 111 -11.39 5.30 -1.37
N GLU A 112 -12.17 5.42 -0.29
CA GLU A 112 -11.71 5.94 1.00
C GLU A 112 -12.08 4.97 2.13
N PHE A 113 -11.04 4.48 2.81
CA PHE A 113 -11.11 3.73 4.06
C PHE A 113 -9.70 3.72 4.65
N ALA A 114 -9.25 4.88 5.14
CA ALA A 114 -7.89 5.09 5.64
C ALA A 114 -6.85 4.36 4.76
N CYS A 115 -5.93 3.59 5.37
CA CYS A 115 -4.88 2.84 4.67
C CYS A 115 -5.32 1.49 4.05
N ARG A 116 -6.62 1.15 4.06
CA ARG A 116 -7.19 -0.10 3.51
C ARG A 116 -7.78 0.06 2.12
N ALA A 117 -8.14 1.27 1.68
CA ALA A 117 -8.83 1.48 0.41
C ALA A 117 -8.11 0.87 -0.81
N GLY A 118 -6.77 0.84 -0.81
CA GLY A 118 -5.98 0.20 -1.87
C GLY A 118 -6.19 -1.32 -1.97
N THR A 119 -6.39 -2.03 -0.85
CA THR A 119 -6.74 -3.47 -0.90
C THR A 119 -8.20 -3.70 -1.23
N GLU A 120 -9.09 -2.80 -0.81
CA GLU A 120 -10.50 -2.90 -1.21
C GLU A 120 -10.64 -2.77 -2.73
N ALA A 121 -9.83 -1.92 -3.38
CA ALA A 121 -9.73 -1.86 -4.84
C ALA A 121 -9.36 -3.21 -5.47
N ILE A 122 -8.44 -3.97 -4.87
CA ILE A 122 -8.08 -5.32 -5.32
C ILE A 122 -9.27 -6.26 -5.15
N ARG A 123 -9.96 -6.23 -4.01
CA ARG A 123 -11.13 -7.09 -3.74
C ARG A 123 -12.28 -6.82 -4.70
N ILE A 124 -12.59 -5.56 -4.97
CA ILE A 124 -13.57 -5.19 -6.01
C ILE A 124 -13.11 -5.74 -7.37
N GLY A 125 -11.82 -5.61 -7.70
CA GLY A 125 -11.23 -6.19 -8.90
C GLY A 125 -11.43 -7.70 -9.02
N ILE A 126 -11.25 -8.44 -7.92
CA ILE A 126 -11.50 -9.90 -7.85
C ILE A 126 -12.96 -10.17 -8.24
N SER A 127 -13.92 -9.51 -7.58
CA SER A 127 -15.34 -9.71 -7.84
C SER A 127 -15.75 -9.36 -9.27
N LEU A 128 -15.18 -8.31 -9.86
CA LEU A 128 -15.47 -7.92 -11.25
C LEU A 128 -14.96 -8.93 -12.27
N VAL A 129 -13.77 -9.49 -12.03
CA VAL A 129 -13.19 -10.53 -12.88
C VAL A 129 -13.98 -11.84 -12.74
N GLU A 130 -14.29 -12.25 -11.52
CA GLU A 130 -15.04 -13.49 -11.26
C GLU A 130 -16.46 -13.45 -11.82
N SER A 131 -17.13 -12.29 -11.76
CA SER A 131 -18.46 -12.10 -12.33
C SER A 131 -18.46 -11.89 -13.85
N GLY A 132 -17.29 -11.71 -14.47
CA GLY A 132 -17.15 -11.42 -15.90
C GLY A 132 -17.53 -9.99 -16.31
N GLN A 133 -17.77 -9.09 -15.35
CA GLN A 133 -18.09 -7.68 -15.62
C GLN A 133 -16.90 -6.88 -16.14
N ALA A 134 -15.68 -7.27 -15.78
CA ALA A 134 -14.45 -6.75 -16.35
C ALA A 134 -13.47 -7.89 -16.60
N ARG A 135 -12.75 -7.86 -17.74
CA ARG A 135 -11.67 -8.81 -17.98
C ARG A 135 -10.47 -8.51 -17.10
N TYR A 136 -10.12 -7.23 -16.99
CA TYR A 136 -9.04 -6.73 -16.14
C TYR A 136 -9.51 -5.52 -15.35
N ALA A 137 -9.10 -5.43 -14.09
CA ALA A 137 -9.32 -4.29 -13.21
C ALA A 137 -7.97 -3.74 -12.72
N LEU A 138 -7.79 -2.43 -12.81
CA LEU A 138 -6.65 -1.70 -12.27
C LEU A 138 -6.98 -1.22 -10.86
N ALA A 139 -6.30 -1.78 -9.86
CA ALA A 139 -6.40 -1.37 -8.46
C ALA A 139 -5.13 -0.62 -8.05
N ILE A 140 -5.29 0.59 -7.52
CA ILE A 140 -4.18 1.46 -7.11
C ILE A 140 -4.35 1.81 -5.64
N GLY A 141 -3.27 1.69 -4.86
CA GLY A 141 -3.16 2.29 -3.53
C GLY A 141 -1.98 3.24 -3.51
N ALA A 142 -2.25 4.53 -3.33
CA ALA A 142 -1.23 5.56 -3.35
C ALA A 142 -1.58 6.68 -2.38
N ASP A 143 -0.57 7.26 -1.75
CA ASP A 143 -0.76 8.42 -0.89
C ASP A 143 0.46 9.34 -0.85
N THR A 144 0.18 10.60 -0.51
CA THR A 144 1.12 11.58 0.02
C THR A 144 0.77 11.84 1.49
N ALA A 145 0.97 10.83 2.34
CA ALA A 145 0.44 10.77 3.71
C ALA A 145 0.81 12.00 4.54
N GLN A 146 -0.15 12.53 5.31
CA GLN A 146 -0.02 13.81 6.03
C GLN A 146 0.15 13.58 7.54
N SER A 147 1.00 14.40 8.16
CA SER A 147 1.23 14.43 9.61
C SER A 147 1.39 15.88 10.07
N SER A 148 0.98 16.18 11.30
CA SER A 148 1.29 17.48 11.90
C SER A 148 2.79 17.61 12.16
N PRO A 149 3.41 18.78 11.94
CA PRO A 149 4.78 19.02 12.39
C PRO A 149 4.89 18.82 13.90
N GLY A 150 5.93 18.13 14.35
CA GLY A 150 6.19 17.84 15.77
C GLY A 150 5.39 16.67 16.34
N ASP A 151 4.58 16.00 15.52
CA ASP A 151 3.89 14.76 15.90
C ASP A 151 4.76 13.52 15.61
N VAL A 152 4.60 12.44 16.37
CA VAL A 152 5.35 11.19 16.16
C VAL A 152 5.04 10.56 14.79
N LEU A 153 3.84 10.79 14.23
CA LEU A 153 3.50 10.40 12.86
C LEU A 153 4.39 11.08 11.81
N GLU A 154 5.02 12.22 12.11
CA GLU A 154 5.94 12.88 11.19
C GLU A 154 7.15 12.01 10.87
N PHE A 155 7.54 11.07 11.74
CA PHE A 155 8.63 10.13 11.43
C PHE A 155 8.25 9.08 10.39
N THR A 156 6.96 8.81 10.18
CA THR A 156 6.49 7.70 9.34
C THR A 156 5.68 8.18 8.13
N ALA A 157 4.88 9.24 8.23
CA ALA A 157 4.01 9.70 7.14
C ALA A 157 4.79 10.05 5.86
N ALA A 158 4.58 9.28 4.80
CA ALA A 158 5.39 9.30 3.60
C ALA A 158 4.57 9.19 2.31
N SER A 159 5.28 9.34 1.20
CA SER A 159 4.69 9.38 -0.14
C SER A 159 5.13 8.18 -0.98
N GLY A 160 4.17 7.55 -1.65
CA GLY A 160 4.42 6.39 -2.50
C GLY A 160 3.15 5.62 -2.82
N GLY A 161 3.25 4.66 -3.74
CA GLY A 161 2.09 3.88 -4.14
C GLY A 161 2.44 2.65 -4.96
N ALA A 162 1.45 1.78 -5.07
CA ALA A 162 1.51 0.57 -5.87
C ALA A 162 0.20 0.36 -6.63
N ALA A 163 0.30 -0.32 -7.76
CA ALA A 163 -0.81 -0.65 -8.63
C ALA A 163 -0.76 -2.13 -9.00
N TYR A 164 -1.94 -2.73 -9.14
CA TYR A 164 -2.13 -4.14 -9.45
C TYR A 164 -3.18 -4.28 -10.55
N ILE A 165 -2.86 -5.08 -11.57
CA ILE A 165 -3.82 -5.54 -12.57
C ILE A 165 -4.40 -6.85 -12.07
N VAL A 166 -5.66 -6.84 -11.67
CA VAL A 166 -6.43 -8.04 -11.36
C VAL A 166 -7.05 -8.56 -12.66
N GLY A 167 -6.94 -9.85 -12.93
CA GLY A 167 -7.41 -10.45 -14.18
C GLY A 167 -7.56 -11.97 -14.10
N PRO A 168 -7.78 -12.64 -15.24
CA PRO A 168 -8.07 -14.07 -15.26
C PRO A 168 -6.89 -14.89 -14.72
N ARG A 169 -7.20 -15.95 -13.96
CA ARG A 169 -6.20 -16.79 -13.29
C ARG A 169 -5.17 -17.40 -14.23
N ASP A 170 -5.57 -17.82 -15.44
CA ASP A 170 -4.68 -18.40 -16.45
C ASP A 170 -3.65 -17.40 -17.02
N ARG A 171 -3.89 -16.11 -16.82
CA ARG A 171 -2.98 -15.00 -17.18
C ARG A 171 -2.17 -14.47 -16.01
N SER A 172 -2.44 -14.95 -14.80
CA SER A 172 -1.95 -14.35 -13.56
C SER A 172 -0.56 -14.86 -13.15
N VAL A 173 0.30 -13.95 -12.67
CA VAL A 173 1.58 -14.26 -12.00
C VAL A 173 1.40 -14.83 -10.61
N ALA A 174 0.24 -14.58 -10.00
CA ALA A 174 -0.19 -15.16 -8.75
C ALA A 174 -1.72 -15.15 -8.69
N TYR A 175 -2.36 -16.18 -8.14
CA TYR A 175 -3.82 -16.25 -8.03
C TYR A 175 -4.28 -16.18 -6.58
N PHE A 176 -5.53 -15.76 -6.37
CA PHE A 176 -6.13 -15.67 -5.05
C PHE A 176 -6.75 -17.03 -4.65
N GLU A 177 -6.37 -17.56 -3.49
CA GLU A 177 -7.04 -18.74 -2.91
C GLU A 177 -8.31 -18.34 -2.14
N GLY A 178 -8.29 -17.17 -1.52
CA GLY A 178 -9.40 -16.61 -0.77
C GLY A 178 -9.10 -15.20 -0.26
N SER A 179 -10.15 -14.51 0.16
CA SER A 179 -10.06 -13.20 0.79
C SER A 179 -11.10 -13.04 1.89
N VAL A 180 -10.73 -12.42 3.01
CA VAL A 180 -11.64 -12.10 4.11
C VAL A 180 -11.49 -10.64 4.50
N THR A 181 -12.58 -10.03 4.93
CA THR A 181 -12.58 -8.70 5.55
C THR A 181 -13.10 -8.80 6.98
N TYR A 182 -12.42 -8.13 7.91
CA TYR A 182 -12.92 -7.89 9.25
C TYR A 182 -12.95 -6.39 9.52
N SER A 183 -14.09 -5.85 9.94
CA SER A 183 -14.28 -4.41 10.17
C SER A 183 -15.19 -4.12 11.36
N THR A 184 -14.89 -3.04 12.07
CA THR A 184 -15.71 -2.51 13.18
C THR A 184 -15.69 -0.98 13.14
N ASP A 185 -16.52 -0.32 13.95
CA ASP A 185 -16.35 1.11 14.25
C ASP A 185 -15.35 1.26 15.41
N THR A 186 -14.14 1.71 15.09
CA THR A 186 -13.05 1.93 16.04
C THR A 186 -12.44 3.31 15.79
N PRO A 187 -12.60 4.29 16.71
CA PRO A 187 -12.14 5.66 16.51
C PRO A 187 -10.64 5.81 16.86
N ASP A 188 -9.76 5.11 16.15
CA ASP A 188 -8.32 5.09 16.43
C ASP A 188 -7.53 6.18 15.70
N PHE A 189 -7.88 6.49 14.46
CA PHE A 189 -7.28 7.57 13.67
C PHE A 189 -8.29 8.12 12.67
N TRP A 190 -8.35 9.44 12.54
CA TRP A 190 -9.29 10.12 11.65
C TRP A 190 -8.81 11.52 11.26
N ARG A 191 -9.33 12.05 10.15
CA ARG A 191 -9.18 13.45 9.76
C ARG A 191 -10.54 14.02 9.42
N ARG A 192 -10.92 15.13 10.06
CA ARG A 192 -12.18 15.83 9.74
C ARG A 192 -12.00 16.72 8.52
N GLU A 193 -13.09 16.98 7.82
CA GLU A 193 -13.13 17.95 6.72
C GLU A 193 -12.60 19.32 7.16
N GLY A 194 -11.82 19.96 6.28
CA GLY A 194 -11.17 21.25 6.55
C GLY A 194 -9.98 21.20 7.53
N VAL A 195 -9.67 20.06 8.15
CA VAL A 195 -8.52 19.92 9.05
C VAL A 195 -7.30 19.42 8.25
N PRO A 196 -6.14 20.10 8.31
CA PRO A 196 -4.98 19.75 7.47
C PRO A 196 -4.29 18.45 7.87
N TYR A 197 -4.41 18.04 9.13
CA TYR A 197 -3.72 16.89 9.70
C TYR A 197 -4.69 15.97 10.46
N PRO A 198 -4.45 14.66 10.47
CA PRO A 198 -5.26 13.72 11.21
C PRO A 198 -5.06 13.87 12.73
N ARG A 199 -5.96 13.25 13.50
CA ARG A 199 -5.82 12.98 14.94
C ARG A 199 -5.80 11.47 15.16
N HIS A 200 -5.24 11.03 16.28
CA HIS A 200 -5.21 9.63 16.67
C HIS A 200 -5.37 9.43 18.18
N GLY A 201 -5.82 8.24 18.56
CA GLY A 201 -5.90 7.76 19.95
C GLY A 201 -4.57 7.25 20.52
N GLU A 202 -3.44 7.60 19.91
CA GLU A 202 -2.08 7.24 20.36
C GLU A 202 -1.92 5.72 20.50
N ALA A 203 -1.68 5.21 21.72
CA ALA A 203 -1.53 3.78 21.99
C ALA A 203 -2.77 2.96 21.58
N PHE A 204 -3.96 3.58 21.52
CA PHE A 204 -5.19 2.95 21.04
C PHE A 204 -5.11 2.51 19.57
N THR A 205 -4.22 3.10 18.77
CA THR A 205 -3.97 2.65 17.39
C THR A 205 -3.31 1.26 17.31
N GLY A 206 -2.70 0.80 18.40
CA GLY A 206 -2.00 -0.47 18.49
C GLY A 206 -2.94 -1.66 18.74
N ASP A 207 -3.03 -2.09 19.99
CA ASP A 207 -3.67 -3.36 20.37
C ASP A 207 -5.17 -3.42 20.02
N PRO A 208 -6.02 -2.43 20.37
CA PRO A 208 -7.46 -2.53 20.13
C PRO A 208 -7.85 -2.24 18.67
N ALA A 209 -6.96 -1.61 17.89
CA ALA A 209 -7.20 -1.30 16.48
C ALA A 209 -6.35 -2.19 15.56
N TYR A 210 -5.11 -1.80 15.25
CA TYR A 210 -4.26 -2.49 14.28
C TYR A 210 -4.10 -4.00 14.55
N PHE A 211 -3.69 -4.39 15.76
CA PHE A 211 -3.41 -5.80 16.04
C PHE A 211 -4.69 -6.64 16.10
N HIS A 212 -5.74 -6.13 16.74
CA HIS A 212 -7.05 -6.81 16.79
C HIS A 212 -7.57 -7.11 15.37
N HIS A 213 -7.58 -6.13 14.47
CA HIS A 213 -8.15 -6.30 13.13
C HIS A 213 -7.29 -7.17 12.22
N ILE A 214 -5.96 -6.96 12.20
CA ILE A 214 -5.05 -7.79 11.38
C ILE A 214 -5.07 -9.24 11.83
N VAL A 215 -4.94 -9.49 13.14
CA VAL A 215 -4.86 -10.87 13.67
C VAL A 215 -6.19 -11.59 13.44
N THR A 216 -7.31 -10.89 13.63
CA THR A 216 -8.64 -11.48 13.39
C THR A 216 -8.86 -11.80 11.92
N ALA A 217 -8.60 -10.87 11.00
CA ALA A 217 -8.74 -11.10 9.56
C ALA A 217 -7.85 -12.25 9.06
N ALA A 218 -6.59 -12.32 9.54
CA ALA A 218 -5.68 -13.41 9.20
C ALA A 218 -6.17 -14.77 9.71
N LYS A 219 -6.65 -14.84 10.95
CA LYS A 219 -7.18 -16.08 11.54
C LYS A 219 -8.44 -16.56 10.81
N LEU A 220 -9.38 -15.66 10.53
CA LEU A 220 -10.61 -15.99 9.78
C LEU A 220 -10.28 -16.53 8.39
N LEU A 221 -9.36 -15.87 7.65
CA LEU A 221 -8.93 -16.36 6.35
C LEU A 221 -8.30 -17.76 6.43
N MET A 222 -7.41 -17.97 7.41
CA MET A 222 -6.76 -19.27 7.62
C MET A 222 -7.78 -20.36 7.97
N GLU A 223 -8.75 -20.06 8.84
CA GLU A 223 -9.84 -20.95 9.20
C GLU A 223 -10.71 -21.31 7.98
N GLU A 224 -11.15 -20.31 7.21
CA GLU A 224 -11.94 -20.51 6.00
C GLU A 224 -11.21 -21.36 4.96
N LEU A 225 -9.89 -21.23 4.83
CA LEU A 225 -9.10 -21.98 3.86
C LEU A 225 -8.56 -23.31 4.42
N GLY A 226 -8.75 -23.60 5.71
CA GLY A 226 -8.13 -24.75 6.38
C GLY A 226 -6.60 -24.69 6.40
N LEU A 227 -6.02 -23.49 6.42
CA LEU A 227 -4.58 -23.22 6.43
C LEU A 227 -4.09 -22.86 7.84
N ARG A 228 -2.78 -22.93 8.02
CA ARG A 228 -2.06 -22.58 9.25
C ARG A 228 -0.92 -21.61 8.94
N PRO A 229 -0.38 -20.89 9.94
CA PRO A 229 0.77 -20.00 9.76
C PRO A 229 1.98 -20.64 9.06
N SER A 230 2.19 -21.95 9.26
CA SER A 230 3.26 -22.73 8.64
C SER A 230 3.12 -22.85 7.12
N ASP A 231 1.90 -22.73 6.58
CA ASP A 231 1.57 -23.02 5.18
C ASP A 231 1.83 -21.83 4.24
N PHE A 232 2.26 -20.69 4.78
CA PHE A 232 2.66 -19.49 4.05
C PHE A 232 4.18 -19.38 3.98
N ASP A 233 4.74 -19.12 2.81
CA ASP A 233 6.18 -18.84 2.63
C ASP A 233 6.53 -17.41 3.03
N TYR A 234 5.60 -16.47 2.80
CA TYR A 234 5.76 -15.05 3.12
C TYR A 234 4.51 -14.49 3.80
N ALA A 235 4.70 -13.43 4.59
CA ALA A 235 3.61 -12.65 5.15
C ALA A 235 3.89 -11.14 5.03
N VAL A 236 2.91 -10.39 4.57
CA VAL A 236 2.98 -8.94 4.41
C VAL A 236 1.81 -8.30 5.15
N PHE A 237 2.12 -7.54 6.19
CA PHE A 237 1.13 -6.79 6.95
C PHE A 237 1.18 -5.31 6.58
N HIS A 238 0.12 -4.54 6.83
CA HIS A 238 0.20 -3.07 6.80
C HIS A 238 1.34 -2.57 7.70
N GLN A 239 2.12 -1.59 7.24
CA GLN A 239 3.39 -1.23 7.84
C GLN A 239 3.39 0.24 8.30
N PRO A 240 2.73 0.58 9.43
CA PRO A 240 2.71 1.96 9.92
C PRO A 240 4.08 2.40 10.47
N ASN A 241 4.92 1.44 10.84
CA ASN A 241 6.31 1.60 11.27
C ASN A 241 7.07 0.28 11.08
N GLY A 242 8.36 0.24 11.43
CA GLY A 242 9.21 -0.94 11.28
C GLY A 242 8.94 -2.08 12.27
N LYS A 243 8.09 -1.89 13.29
CA LYS A 243 7.86 -2.86 14.37
C LYS A 243 6.51 -3.55 14.33
N PHE A 244 5.45 -2.84 13.95
CA PHE A 244 4.08 -3.35 13.98
C PHE A 244 3.88 -4.62 13.14
N PRO A 245 4.37 -4.69 11.88
CA PRO A 245 4.28 -5.92 11.09
C PRO A 245 4.91 -7.13 11.77
N LEU A 246 6.04 -6.92 12.45
CA LEU A 246 6.78 -7.97 13.14
C LEU A 246 6.06 -8.43 14.42
N LYS A 247 5.44 -7.49 15.15
CA LYS A 247 4.61 -7.83 16.32
C LYS A 247 3.35 -8.60 15.88
N ALA A 248 2.68 -8.19 14.81
CA ALA A 248 1.52 -8.91 14.26
C ALA A 248 1.89 -10.34 13.85
N ALA A 249 3.01 -10.51 13.16
CA ALA A 249 3.55 -11.82 12.81
C ALA A 249 3.82 -12.69 14.03
N SER A 250 4.45 -12.11 15.07
CA SER A 250 4.71 -12.82 16.33
C SER A 250 3.43 -13.30 17.02
N ILE A 251 2.35 -12.48 17.02
CA ILE A 251 1.05 -12.87 17.59
C ILE A 251 0.42 -14.02 16.80
N LEU A 252 0.61 -14.04 15.48
CA LEU A 252 0.12 -15.09 14.59
C LEU A 252 1.01 -16.35 14.57
N GLY A 253 2.15 -16.36 15.26
CA GLY A 253 3.12 -17.46 15.19
C GLY A 253 3.84 -17.56 13.84
N ILE A 254 3.90 -16.48 13.08
CA ILE A 254 4.60 -16.40 11.79
C ILE A 254 6.05 -15.96 12.05
N PRO A 255 7.06 -16.75 11.62
CA PRO A 255 8.45 -16.40 11.80
C PRO A 255 8.83 -15.08 11.11
N ARG A 256 9.71 -14.29 11.77
CA ARG A 256 10.12 -12.95 11.32
C ARG A 256 10.71 -12.96 9.91
N GLU A 257 11.46 -13.99 9.55
CA GLU A 257 12.09 -14.17 8.26
C GLU A 257 11.10 -14.24 7.10
N LYS A 258 9.85 -14.65 7.34
CA LYS A 258 8.78 -14.65 6.33
C LYS A 258 8.21 -13.24 6.08
N VAL A 259 8.47 -12.28 6.97
CA VAL A 259 7.95 -10.90 6.93
C VAL A 259 8.98 -9.91 6.41
N LEU A 260 10.26 -10.11 6.77
CA LEU A 260 11.36 -9.22 6.37
C LEU A 260 11.46 -8.96 4.85
N PRO A 261 11.19 -9.92 3.96
CA PRO A 261 11.21 -9.67 2.51
C PRO A 261 10.23 -8.59 2.06
N GLY A 262 9.07 -8.47 2.73
CA GLY A 262 8.07 -7.43 2.43
C GLY A 262 8.25 -6.15 3.25
N LEU A 263 9.12 -6.12 4.27
CA LEU A 263 9.27 -4.96 5.16
C LEU A 263 10.07 -3.84 4.49
N VAL A 264 9.39 -2.77 4.07
CA VAL A 264 10.00 -1.63 3.36
C VAL A 264 9.89 -0.32 4.15
N THR A 265 8.88 -0.19 5.02
CA THR A 265 8.60 1.04 5.79
C THR A 265 9.82 1.65 6.48
N PRO A 266 10.79 0.91 7.06
CA PRO A 266 11.99 1.53 7.65
C PRO A 266 12.76 2.48 6.71
N TRP A 267 12.63 2.30 5.39
CA TRP A 267 13.36 3.04 4.35
C TRP A 267 12.49 3.96 3.48
N ILE A 268 11.17 3.87 3.60
CA ILE A 268 10.25 4.70 2.79
C ILE A 268 9.16 5.36 3.61
N GLY A 269 8.98 5.01 4.88
CA GLY A 269 7.85 5.46 5.68
C GLY A 269 6.55 4.74 5.34
N ASN A 270 5.51 5.08 6.09
CA ASN A 270 4.16 4.62 5.88
C ASN A 270 3.53 5.41 4.73
N THR A 271 3.42 4.77 3.57
CA THR A 271 2.74 5.31 2.37
C THR A 271 1.24 4.98 2.35
N TYR A 272 0.65 4.79 3.53
CA TYR A 272 -0.78 4.54 3.77
C TYR A 272 -1.35 3.44 2.85
N ASN A 273 -2.18 3.78 1.85
CA ASN A 273 -2.77 2.80 0.93
C ASN A 273 -1.75 2.06 0.08
N GLY A 274 -0.55 2.62 -0.11
CA GLY A 274 0.58 1.93 -0.73
C GLY A 274 1.35 1.00 0.21
N SER A 275 1.18 1.10 1.53
CA SER A 275 2.13 0.54 2.52
C SER A 275 2.26 -0.99 2.44
N MET A 276 1.16 -1.73 2.61
CA MET A 276 1.16 -3.19 2.46
C MET A 276 1.43 -3.58 1.01
N LEU A 277 0.86 -2.82 0.06
CA LEU A 277 0.91 -3.09 -1.37
C LEU A 277 2.33 -3.02 -1.95
N ILE A 278 3.18 -2.09 -1.50
CA ILE A 278 4.59 -2.04 -1.89
C ILE A 278 5.36 -3.23 -1.29
N GLY A 279 5.03 -3.62 -0.05
CA GLY A 279 5.59 -4.81 0.58
C GLY A 279 5.24 -6.09 -0.20
N LEU A 280 3.99 -6.23 -0.65
CA LEU A 280 3.55 -7.35 -1.49
C LEU A 280 4.28 -7.39 -2.82
N ALA A 281 4.48 -6.23 -3.47
CA ALA A 281 5.24 -6.14 -4.72
C ALA A 281 6.69 -6.63 -4.53
N ARG A 282 7.34 -6.22 -3.44
CA ARG A 282 8.71 -6.66 -3.12
C ARG A 282 8.78 -8.15 -2.84
N VAL A 283 7.75 -8.75 -2.22
CA VAL A 283 7.67 -10.20 -2.03
C VAL A 283 7.49 -10.92 -3.37
N LEU A 284 6.61 -10.44 -4.26
CA LEU A 284 6.40 -11.03 -5.59
C LEU A 284 7.69 -11.04 -6.43
N GLU A 285 8.55 -10.03 -6.27
CA GLU A 285 9.86 -9.96 -6.95
C GLU A 285 10.88 -11.02 -6.48
N GLN A 286 10.62 -11.68 -5.35
CA GLN A 286 11.50 -12.68 -4.72
C GLN A 286 10.89 -14.09 -4.64
N ALA A 287 9.55 -14.17 -4.67
CA ALA A 287 8.82 -15.42 -4.51
C ALA A 287 8.99 -16.33 -5.73
N LYS A 288 8.99 -17.64 -5.47
CA LYS A 288 9.10 -18.69 -6.48
C LYS A 288 7.72 -19.27 -6.80
N PRO A 289 7.53 -19.86 -7.99
CA PRO A 289 6.29 -20.56 -8.31
C PRO A 289 5.90 -21.59 -7.24
N GLY A 290 4.60 -21.66 -6.95
CA GLY A 290 4.03 -22.52 -5.91
C GLY A 290 4.11 -21.95 -4.49
N GLN A 291 4.91 -20.91 -4.24
CA GLN A 291 4.97 -20.30 -2.91
C GLN A 291 3.70 -19.52 -2.58
N ARG A 292 3.33 -19.53 -1.30
CA ARG A 292 2.12 -18.88 -0.78
C ARG A 292 2.46 -17.64 0.03
N ILE A 293 1.68 -16.58 -0.16
CA ILE A 293 1.84 -15.28 0.49
C ILE A 293 0.56 -14.95 1.25
N LEU A 294 0.69 -14.65 2.54
CA LEU A 294 -0.36 -14.00 3.33
C LEU A 294 -0.20 -12.49 3.22
N ALA A 295 -1.22 -11.78 2.75
CA ALA A 295 -1.20 -10.31 2.70
C ALA A 295 -2.38 -9.76 3.51
N VAL A 296 -2.11 -8.93 4.52
CA VAL A 296 -3.15 -8.37 5.40
C VAL A 296 -2.99 -6.87 5.54
N SER A 297 -3.95 -6.10 5.02
CA SER A 297 -3.99 -4.65 5.18
C SER A 297 -4.63 -4.24 6.51
N PHE A 298 -4.55 -2.96 6.81
CA PHE A 298 -5.28 -2.33 7.89
C PHE A 298 -5.58 -0.90 7.47
N GLY A 299 -6.77 -0.43 7.81
CA GLY A 299 -7.16 0.96 7.74
C GLY A 299 -7.91 1.31 9.02
N SER A 300 -7.52 2.42 9.64
CA SER A 300 -8.19 2.97 10.82
C SER A 300 -9.66 3.33 10.56
N GLY A 301 -10.46 3.33 11.61
CA GLY A 301 -11.91 3.52 11.56
C GLY A 301 -12.81 2.34 11.94
N ALA A 302 -12.49 1.04 11.86
CA ALA A 302 -11.29 0.35 11.37
C ALA A 302 -11.63 -0.97 10.66
N GLY A 303 -10.71 -1.46 9.82
CA GLY A 303 -10.87 -2.73 9.13
C GLY A 303 -9.60 -3.27 8.50
N SER A 304 -9.60 -4.56 8.20
CA SER A 304 -8.49 -5.30 7.57
C SER A 304 -9.00 -6.21 6.47
N ASP A 305 -8.30 -6.23 5.33
CA ASP A 305 -8.46 -7.26 4.30
C ASP A 305 -7.31 -8.26 4.39
N ALA A 306 -7.62 -9.54 4.47
CA ALA A 306 -6.67 -10.63 4.38
C ALA A 306 -6.81 -11.34 3.03
N LEU A 307 -5.69 -11.63 2.37
CA LEU A 307 -5.61 -12.31 1.08
C LEU A 307 -4.64 -13.49 1.19
N SER A 308 -5.04 -14.66 0.68
CA SER A 308 -4.11 -15.79 0.41
C SER A 308 -3.79 -15.82 -1.07
N ILE A 309 -2.51 -15.72 -1.41
CA ILE A 309 -2.02 -15.59 -2.78
C ILE A 309 -1.02 -16.70 -3.07
N VAL A 310 -1.14 -17.37 -4.21
CA VAL A 310 -0.19 -18.41 -4.66
C VAL A 310 0.45 -18.01 -5.97
N VAL A 311 1.78 -18.04 -6.00
CA VAL A 311 2.60 -17.62 -7.15
C VAL A 311 2.59 -18.69 -8.24
N THR A 312 2.52 -18.26 -9.50
CA THR A 312 2.55 -19.13 -10.68
C THR A 312 3.88 -19.03 -11.42
N ASP A 313 4.12 -19.92 -12.39
CA ASP A 313 5.32 -19.90 -13.23
C ASP A 313 5.49 -18.60 -14.03
N ARG A 314 4.38 -17.88 -14.31
CA ARG A 314 4.41 -16.61 -15.05
C ARG A 314 5.22 -15.52 -14.34
N ILE A 315 5.46 -15.65 -13.03
CA ILE A 315 6.26 -14.68 -12.28
C ILE A 315 7.67 -14.52 -12.89
N LEU A 316 8.24 -15.60 -13.44
CA LEU A 316 9.60 -15.63 -13.98
C LEU A 316 9.79 -14.69 -15.19
N GLU A 317 8.72 -14.38 -15.92
CA GLU A 317 8.76 -13.51 -17.09
C GLU A 317 8.32 -12.07 -16.77
N ALA A 318 7.72 -11.82 -15.61
CA ALA A 318 7.06 -10.56 -15.30
C ALA A 318 7.93 -9.59 -14.51
N VAL A 319 8.80 -10.11 -13.62
CA VAL A 319 9.53 -9.31 -12.63
C VAL A 319 10.33 -8.17 -13.27
N ASP A 320 11.11 -8.47 -14.31
CA ASP A 320 12.07 -7.53 -14.92
C ASP A 320 11.48 -6.65 -16.02
N LYS A 321 10.16 -6.69 -16.25
CA LYS A 321 9.48 -5.82 -17.25
C LYS A 321 9.27 -4.38 -16.76
N ALA A 322 9.55 -4.10 -15.49
CA ALA A 322 9.49 -2.77 -14.90
C ALA A 322 10.45 -2.69 -13.69
N PRO A 323 10.77 -1.49 -13.18
CA PRO A 323 11.72 -1.32 -12.07
C PRO A 323 11.31 -2.09 -10.81
N ARG A 324 12.28 -2.77 -10.19
CA ARG A 324 12.09 -3.51 -8.93
C ARG A 324 11.96 -2.56 -7.75
N VAL A 325 11.30 -2.98 -6.66
CA VAL A 325 11.20 -2.18 -5.43
C VAL A 325 12.59 -1.83 -4.90
N ASP A 326 13.52 -2.79 -4.88
CA ASP A 326 14.88 -2.56 -4.38
C ASP A 326 15.69 -1.55 -5.23
N GLU A 327 15.38 -1.40 -6.52
CA GLU A 327 15.97 -0.36 -7.38
C GLU A 327 15.41 1.02 -7.03
N LEU A 328 14.08 1.09 -6.82
CA LEU A 328 13.40 2.32 -6.42
C LEU A 328 13.81 2.78 -5.00
N LEU A 329 14.13 1.85 -4.10
CA LEU A 329 14.70 2.16 -2.77
C LEU A 329 16.08 2.84 -2.87
N LYS A 330 16.91 2.41 -3.84
CA LYS A 330 18.25 2.99 -4.07
C LYS A 330 18.18 4.32 -4.81
N ARG A 331 17.11 4.57 -5.58
CA ARG A 331 16.88 5.82 -6.34
C ARG A 331 16.44 6.96 -5.42
N LYS A 332 17.36 7.49 -4.59
CA LYS A 332 17.06 8.53 -3.60
C LYS A 332 17.98 9.75 -3.61
N VAL A 333 17.43 10.89 -3.17
CA VAL A 333 18.12 12.16 -2.90
C VAL A 333 17.68 12.65 -1.52
N TYR A 334 18.63 12.90 -0.62
CA TYR A 334 18.29 13.42 0.71
C TYR A 334 17.96 14.90 0.68
N ILE A 335 16.98 15.30 1.48
CA ILE A 335 16.60 16.69 1.75
C ILE A 335 16.63 16.97 3.24
N ASP A 336 16.85 18.23 3.60
CA ASP A 336 16.75 18.70 4.99
C ASP A 336 15.29 18.99 5.39
N TYR A 337 15.10 19.34 6.67
CA TYR A 337 13.77 19.65 7.20
C TYR A 337 13.14 20.89 6.55
N GLY A 338 13.93 21.90 6.16
CA GLY A 338 13.42 23.12 5.53
C GLY A 338 12.86 22.84 4.13
N LEU A 339 13.57 22.07 3.31
CA LEU A 339 13.09 21.59 2.02
C LEU A 339 11.90 20.65 2.16
N TYR A 340 11.89 19.77 3.15
CA TYR A 340 10.73 18.94 3.47
C TYR A 340 9.49 19.79 3.74
N LEU A 341 9.57 20.76 4.65
CA LEU A 341 8.47 21.68 4.95
C LEU A 341 7.99 22.45 3.71
N LYS A 342 8.92 22.89 2.85
CA LYS A 342 8.62 23.57 1.59
C LYS A 342 7.89 22.65 0.62
N PHE A 343 8.39 21.44 0.37
CA PHE A 343 7.80 20.49 -0.58
C PHE A 343 6.40 20.05 -0.13
N ARG A 344 6.25 19.78 1.18
CA ARG A 344 4.98 19.43 1.82
C ARG A 344 4.01 20.60 1.97
N ARG A 345 4.41 21.82 1.56
CA ARG A 345 3.61 23.06 1.68
C ARG A 345 3.16 23.36 3.11
N MET A 346 4.00 23.01 4.10
CA MET A 346 3.73 23.19 5.54
C MET A 346 4.15 24.57 6.05
N VAL A 347 4.89 25.32 5.24
CA VAL A 347 5.28 26.71 5.50
C VAL A 347 4.59 27.65 4.53
N ARG A 348 4.12 28.80 5.04
CA ARG A 348 3.58 29.87 4.18
C ARG A 348 4.74 30.62 3.54
N ALA A 349 4.95 30.38 2.25
CA ALA A 349 5.82 31.24 1.46
C ALA A 349 5.16 32.61 1.26
N TYR A 350 5.95 33.68 1.31
CA TYR A 350 5.51 35.02 0.91
C TYR A 350 5.08 34.97 -0.57
N ARG A 351 3.82 35.32 -0.84
CA ARG A 351 3.29 35.48 -2.21
C ARG A 351 2.92 36.95 -2.36
N LEU A 352 3.57 37.62 -3.31
CA LEU A 352 3.27 39.00 -3.70
C LEU A 352 1.87 39.12 -4.32
#